data_AF-A0A2E9KRE7-F1
#
_entry.id   AF-A0A2E9KRE7-F1
#
_cell.length_a   1.000
_cell.length_b   1.000
_cell.length_c   1.000
_cell.angle_alpha   90.00
_cell.angle_beta   90.00
_cell.angle_gamma   90.00
#
_symmetry.space_group_name_H-M   'P 1'
#
loop_
_entity.id
_entity.type
_entity.pdbx_description
1 polymer ?
#
loop_
_entity_poly.entity_id
_entity_poly.type
_entity_poly.pdbx_seq_one_letter_code
_entity_poly.pdbx_strand_id
1 'polypeptide(L)'
;MRLHDLFENDLDTQKGRLEYYLKQSIDDGMILHLAGLGKFHDGKDTLAEIVPERNGKYALHPDKWESTFYSLTNKDFKKIGYYKPTLEKAPANAIVADMAFANLFYRTNDVNEQLLIAEEYKNSIVPYGSDISHMKMPEVIITNVTEDKEFVTLKKGDMIVKVPKDRVEFYLGQHYEIVKEINEKEAGEPIVYIDMDGVLANFFEEWAKLAGIKTGNYKDIPPADIDPTLDKMIGTDFFAQLPKFPTADKLIQMVINFFGSYKILSSPLRNDHANSKMHKIDWIGRKLKIKPTDIIIVGDKTSYAKQADGTPNILIDDLGKNIQRWQSSGGLGIKYQADEDSLSKVQQGLENFKRGELAQEDINEADDKERETLFYKLFGMSKKEYDDEIRRQAKEQRRRDETKH
;
A
#
# COMPACT_ATOMS: atom_id res chain seq x y z
N MET A 1 13.56 -49.86 37.87
CA MET A 1 12.95 -49.45 36.59
C MET A 1 14.09 -49.01 35.68
N ARG A 2 14.38 -49.73 34.60
CA ARG A 2 15.40 -49.25 33.65
C ARG A 2 14.74 -48.11 32.87
N LEU A 3 15.51 -47.10 32.46
CA LEU A 3 15.02 -46.00 31.61
C LEU A 3 14.35 -46.47 30.29
N HIS A 4 14.47 -47.76 29.96
CA HIS A 4 13.76 -48.43 28.88
C HIS A 4 12.24 -48.59 29.10
N ASP A 5 11.76 -48.48 30.34
CA ASP A 5 10.37 -48.82 30.70
C ASP A 5 9.42 -47.61 30.68
N LEU A 6 9.87 -46.43 30.20
CA LEU A 6 9.10 -45.17 30.30
C LEU A 6 8.36 -44.76 29.02
N PHE A 7 8.57 -45.45 27.91
CA PHE A 7 7.90 -45.14 26.65
C PHE A 7 7.58 -46.44 25.91
N GLU A 8 6.30 -46.76 25.73
CA GLU A 8 5.85 -47.81 24.81
C GLU A 8 6.04 -47.31 23.37
N ASN A 9 7.30 -47.22 22.92
CA ASN A 9 7.61 -46.81 21.57
C ASN A 9 7.34 -47.98 20.61
N ASP A 10 6.53 -47.75 19.59
CA ASP A 10 6.34 -48.70 18.50
C ASP A 10 7.57 -48.72 17.57
N LEU A 11 8.51 -49.61 17.88
CA LEU A 11 9.75 -49.77 17.14
C LEU A 11 9.55 -50.29 15.71
N ASP A 12 8.35 -50.71 15.31
CA ASP A 12 8.05 -51.10 13.94
C ASP A 12 7.87 -49.87 13.02
N THR A 13 7.58 -48.70 13.59
CA THR A 13 7.48 -47.42 12.86
C THR A 13 8.78 -46.61 12.93
N GLN A 14 9.03 -45.75 11.91
CA GLN A 14 10.18 -44.85 11.97
C GLN A 14 10.06 -43.81 13.09
N LYS A 15 8.84 -43.33 13.37
CA LYS A 15 8.57 -42.38 14.46
C LYS A 15 8.87 -43.00 15.83
N GLY A 16 8.40 -44.22 16.12
CA GLY A 16 8.72 -44.88 17.38
C GLY A 16 10.20 -45.20 17.53
N ARG A 17 10.91 -45.54 16.44
CA ARG A 17 12.38 -45.64 16.47
C ARG A 17 13.06 -44.30 16.73
N LEU A 18 12.52 -43.20 16.19
CA LEU A 18 13.04 -41.85 16.48
C LEU A 18 12.84 -41.48 17.94
N GLU A 19 11.63 -41.66 18.48
CA GLU A 19 11.30 -41.45 19.89
C GLU A 19 12.21 -42.26 20.81
N TYR A 20 12.50 -43.51 20.43
CA TYR A 20 13.44 -44.37 21.13
C TYR A 20 14.86 -43.77 21.18
N TYR A 21 15.37 -43.28 20.05
CA TYR A 21 16.71 -42.68 20.01
C TYR A 21 16.78 -41.31 20.72
N LEU A 22 15.70 -40.53 20.64
CA LEU A 22 15.61 -39.21 21.29
C LEU A 22 15.23 -39.29 22.77
N LYS A 23 14.71 -40.43 23.23
CA LYS A 23 14.20 -40.68 24.59
C LYS A 23 13.09 -39.70 25.00
N GLN A 24 12.21 -39.36 24.06
CA GLN A 24 11.06 -38.49 24.25
C GLN A 24 9.97 -38.86 23.24
N SER A 25 8.69 -38.65 23.60
CA SER A 25 7.58 -38.77 22.66
C SER A 25 7.56 -37.61 21.67
N ILE A 26 7.01 -37.85 20.48
CA ILE A 26 6.90 -36.85 19.41
C ILE A 26 5.42 -36.65 19.09
N ASP A 27 4.91 -35.46 19.35
CA ASP A 27 3.54 -35.12 18.96
C ASP A 27 3.41 -35.02 17.43
N ASP A 28 2.20 -35.19 16.92
CA ASP A 28 1.91 -34.97 15.50
C ASP A 28 2.16 -33.50 15.11
N GLY A 29 2.63 -33.30 13.89
CA GLY A 29 2.96 -31.96 13.40
C GLY A 29 4.34 -31.43 13.80
N MET A 30 5.18 -32.26 14.42
CA MET A 30 6.53 -31.88 14.82
C MET A 30 7.55 -32.12 13.70
N ILE A 31 8.62 -31.34 13.69
CA ILE A 31 9.77 -31.50 12.80
C ILE A 31 11.05 -31.62 13.61
N LEU A 32 12.07 -32.26 13.04
CA LEU A 32 13.33 -32.50 13.73
C LEU A 32 14.49 -31.77 13.06
N HIS A 33 15.04 -30.78 13.76
CA HIS A 33 16.28 -30.12 13.37
C HIS A 33 17.50 -30.85 13.91
N LEU A 34 18.57 -30.86 13.11
CA LEU A 34 19.86 -31.42 13.47
C LEU A 34 20.92 -30.30 13.52
N ALA A 35 20.93 -29.51 14.59
CA ALA A 35 21.77 -28.31 14.69
C ALA A 35 23.29 -28.59 14.66
N GLY A 36 23.70 -29.83 14.94
CA GLY A 36 25.08 -30.29 14.83
C GLY A 36 25.49 -30.71 13.42
N LEU A 37 24.57 -30.72 12.45
CA LEU A 37 24.88 -31.04 11.06
C LEU A 37 25.52 -29.82 10.38
N GLY A 38 26.70 -30.00 9.79
CA GLY A 38 27.37 -28.95 9.02
C GLY A 38 26.59 -28.55 7.77
N LYS A 39 26.93 -27.41 7.17
CA LYS A 39 26.36 -27.02 5.88
C LYS A 39 26.80 -28.01 4.81
N PHE A 40 25.85 -28.46 4.00
CA PHE A 40 26.10 -29.42 2.92
C PHE A 40 26.78 -28.81 1.69
N HIS A 41 26.61 -27.50 1.51
CA HIS A 41 27.23 -26.74 0.44
C HIS A 41 27.88 -25.49 1.04
N ASP A 42 29.18 -25.32 0.79
CA ASP A 42 29.91 -24.08 1.06
C ASP A 42 29.71 -23.04 -0.06
N GLY A 43 28.98 -23.41 -1.12
CA GLY A 43 28.66 -22.59 -2.29
C GLY A 43 27.16 -22.40 -2.50
N LYS A 44 26.79 -21.84 -3.66
CA LYS A 44 25.41 -21.58 -4.06
C LYS A 44 24.72 -22.90 -4.43
N ASP A 45 23.56 -23.16 -3.84
CA ASP A 45 22.72 -24.32 -4.19
C ASP A 45 22.08 -24.09 -5.55
N THR A 46 22.61 -24.73 -6.59
CA THR A 46 22.16 -24.58 -7.98
C THR A 46 20.76 -25.13 -8.23
N LEU A 47 20.31 -26.12 -7.46
CA LEU A 47 18.93 -26.59 -7.54
C LEU A 47 17.99 -25.54 -6.96
N ALA A 48 18.37 -24.91 -5.84
CA ALA A 48 17.61 -23.81 -5.25
C ALA A 48 17.58 -22.54 -6.14
N GLU A 49 18.45 -22.43 -7.16
CA GLU A 49 18.33 -21.37 -8.18
C GLU A 49 17.18 -21.65 -9.16
N ILE A 50 16.89 -22.92 -9.43
CA ILE A 50 15.85 -23.37 -10.36
C ILE A 50 14.51 -23.57 -9.62
N VAL A 51 14.58 -24.06 -8.38
CA VAL A 51 13.43 -24.32 -7.49
C VAL A 51 13.62 -23.51 -6.21
N PRO A 52 13.26 -22.21 -6.21
CA PRO A 52 13.49 -21.30 -5.08
C PRO A 52 12.92 -21.80 -3.75
N GLU A 53 11.83 -22.56 -3.76
CA GLU A 53 11.17 -23.14 -2.59
C GLU A 53 12.11 -24.03 -1.76
N ARG A 54 13.14 -24.63 -2.40
CA ARG A 54 14.20 -25.40 -1.73
C ARG A 54 15.09 -24.52 -0.84
N ASN A 55 15.15 -23.22 -1.10
CA ASN A 55 15.96 -22.29 -0.32
C ASN A 55 15.34 -22.07 1.06
N GLY A 56 15.76 -22.88 2.02
CA GLY A 56 15.20 -22.88 3.37
C GLY A 56 16.12 -23.47 4.42
N LYS A 57 15.60 -23.59 5.64
CA LYS A 57 16.19 -24.43 6.67
C LYS A 57 15.66 -25.84 6.52
N TYR A 58 16.55 -26.83 6.60
CA TYR A 58 16.18 -28.22 6.46
C TYR A 58 15.90 -28.87 7.82
N ALA A 59 14.95 -29.78 7.84
CA ALA A 59 14.60 -30.64 8.96
C ALA A 59 14.24 -32.05 8.46
N LEU A 60 14.20 -32.99 9.40
CA LEU A 60 13.71 -34.34 9.14
C LEU A 60 12.22 -34.44 9.47
N HIS A 61 11.49 -35.21 8.66
CA HIS A 61 10.11 -35.60 8.93
C HIS A 61 10.07 -36.75 9.94
N PRO A 62 9.47 -36.63 11.14
CA PRO A 62 9.54 -37.68 12.16
C PRO A 62 9.02 -39.05 11.72
N ASP A 63 7.99 -39.09 10.87
CA ASP A 63 7.43 -40.36 10.38
C ASP A 63 8.23 -41.04 9.27
N LYS A 64 9.18 -40.32 8.63
CA LYS A 64 9.97 -40.81 7.49
C LYS A 64 11.40 -40.24 7.47
N TRP A 65 12.06 -40.22 8.62
CA TRP A 65 13.36 -39.57 8.79
C TRP A 65 14.56 -40.42 8.35
N GLU A 66 14.44 -41.75 8.34
CA GLU A 66 15.59 -42.66 8.25
C GLU A 66 16.34 -42.53 6.93
N SER A 67 15.63 -42.58 5.80
CA SER A 67 16.24 -42.51 4.46
C SER A 67 16.93 -41.15 4.23
N THR A 68 16.27 -40.06 4.63
CA THR A 68 16.79 -38.70 4.54
C THR A 68 18.02 -38.51 5.45
N PHE A 69 17.96 -38.95 6.71
CA PHE A 69 19.09 -38.88 7.63
C PHE A 69 20.28 -39.70 7.14
N TYR A 70 20.04 -40.91 6.63
CA TYR A 70 21.09 -41.75 6.09
C TYR A 70 21.74 -41.09 4.87
N SER A 71 20.94 -40.51 3.97
CA SER A 71 21.45 -39.75 2.82
C SER A 71 22.30 -38.55 3.23
N LEU A 72 21.90 -37.83 4.28
CA LEU A 72 22.59 -36.62 4.77
C LEU A 72 23.84 -36.93 5.58
N THR A 73 23.99 -38.11 6.16
CA THR A 73 25.08 -38.34 7.13
C THR A 73 25.93 -39.55 6.81
N ASN A 74 25.42 -40.47 6.00
CA ASN A 74 25.97 -41.80 5.80
C ASN A 74 26.35 -42.46 7.14
N LYS A 75 25.46 -42.33 8.14
CA LYS A 75 25.65 -42.82 9.52
C LYS A 75 24.56 -43.79 9.92
N ASP A 76 24.89 -44.61 10.92
CA ASP A 76 23.95 -45.38 11.73
C ASP A 76 22.91 -44.45 12.39
N PHE A 77 21.63 -44.84 12.36
CA PHE A 77 20.49 -44.16 12.97
C PHE A 77 20.70 -43.82 14.45
N LYS A 78 21.46 -44.64 15.19
CA LYS A 78 21.84 -44.37 16.59
C LYS A 78 22.61 -43.07 16.76
N LYS A 79 23.22 -42.56 15.69
CA LYS A 79 24.02 -41.33 15.70
C LYS A 79 23.20 -40.05 15.66
N ILE A 80 21.88 -40.13 15.54
CA ILE A 80 21.02 -38.95 15.49
C ILE A 80 21.22 -38.02 16.70
N GLY A 81 21.42 -38.59 17.89
CA GLY A 81 21.71 -37.83 19.11
C GLY A 81 22.99 -37.01 19.06
N TYR A 82 23.99 -37.38 18.25
CA TYR A 82 25.23 -36.60 18.10
C TYR A 82 25.02 -35.29 17.35
N TYR A 83 23.95 -35.18 16.56
CA TYR A 83 23.67 -34.00 15.73
C TYR A 83 22.79 -32.97 16.42
N LYS A 84 22.75 -32.97 17.76
CA LYS A 84 21.99 -32.02 18.58
C LYS A 84 20.52 -31.88 18.09
N PRO A 85 19.75 -32.98 18.18
CA PRO A 85 18.37 -33.00 17.72
C PRO A 85 17.50 -32.03 18.52
N THR A 86 16.72 -31.21 17.82
CA THR A 86 15.73 -30.32 18.42
C THR A 86 14.38 -30.52 17.73
N LEU A 87 13.33 -30.75 18.52
CA LEU A 87 11.97 -30.86 18.03
C LEU A 87 11.27 -29.50 18.13
N GLU A 88 10.52 -29.14 17.10
CA GLU A 88 9.65 -27.97 17.09
C GLU A 88 8.39 -28.25 16.27
N LYS A 89 7.31 -27.48 16.50
CA LYS A 89 6.12 -27.55 15.67
C LYS A 89 6.44 -27.04 14.27
N ALA A 90 6.01 -27.76 13.25
CA ALA A 90 6.14 -27.32 11.87
C ALA A 90 5.48 -25.94 11.72
N PRO A 91 6.20 -24.92 11.24
CA PRO A 91 5.60 -23.63 10.92
C PRO A 91 4.68 -23.75 9.70
N ALA A 92 3.76 -22.80 9.54
CA ALA A 92 2.76 -22.83 8.46
C ALA A 92 3.37 -22.83 7.04
N ASN A 93 4.60 -22.33 6.90
CA ASN A 93 5.35 -22.31 5.63
C ASN A 93 6.28 -23.53 5.44
N ALA A 94 6.16 -24.57 6.27
CA ALA A 94 6.91 -25.80 6.05
C ALA A 94 6.35 -26.59 4.85
N ILE A 95 7.24 -27.00 3.96
CA ILE A 95 6.94 -27.90 2.85
C ILE A 95 7.74 -29.20 3.01
N VAL A 96 7.33 -30.22 2.26
CA VAL A 96 8.07 -31.48 2.12
C VAL A 96 8.35 -31.71 0.64
N ALA A 97 9.57 -32.12 0.33
CA ALA A 97 10.00 -32.48 -1.03
C ALA A 97 10.74 -33.83 -0.99
N ASP A 98 10.86 -34.51 -2.13
CA ASP A 98 11.63 -35.75 -2.22
C ASP A 98 13.10 -35.48 -2.56
N MET A 99 13.96 -35.55 -1.54
CA MET A 99 15.41 -35.39 -1.63
C MET A 99 16.07 -36.39 -2.58
N ALA A 100 15.39 -37.47 -2.96
CA ALA A 100 15.91 -38.40 -3.97
C ALA A 100 16.15 -37.69 -5.32
N PHE A 101 15.28 -36.76 -5.72
CA PHE A 101 15.48 -35.97 -6.94
C PHE A 101 16.60 -34.94 -6.77
N ALA A 102 16.70 -34.29 -5.60
CA ALA A 102 17.82 -33.38 -5.31
C ALA A 102 19.17 -34.10 -5.40
N ASN A 103 19.25 -35.28 -4.78
CA ASN A 103 20.42 -36.14 -4.87
C ASN A 103 20.76 -36.57 -6.31
N LEU A 104 19.75 -36.79 -7.16
CA LEU A 104 19.95 -37.12 -8.56
C LEU A 104 20.47 -35.89 -9.33
N PHE A 105 19.85 -34.73 -9.12
CA PHE A 105 20.23 -33.46 -9.74
C PHE A 105 21.73 -33.15 -9.56
N TYR A 106 22.25 -33.26 -8.34
CA TYR A 106 23.68 -32.95 -8.08
C TYR A 106 24.66 -34.02 -8.55
N ARG A 107 24.20 -35.21 -8.98
CA ARG A 107 25.06 -36.28 -9.51
C ARG A 107 25.13 -36.27 -11.03
N THR A 108 24.18 -35.63 -11.68
CA THR A 108 24.10 -35.51 -13.13
C THR A 108 24.88 -34.29 -13.60
N ASN A 109 25.66 -34.44 -14.68
CA ASN A 109 26.41 -33.34 -15.32
C ASN A 109 25.75 -32.83 -16.62
N ASP A 110 24.68 -33.49 -17.08
CA ASP A 110 23.90 -33.05 -18.24
C ASP A 110 22.89 -31.96 -17.82
N VAL A 111 22.97 -30.80 -18.48
CA VAL A 111 22.16 -29.62 -18.13
C VAL A 111 20.67 -29.83 -18.45
N ASN A 112 20.32 -30.54 -19.52
CA ASN A 112 18.93 -30.79 -19.87
C ASN A 112 18.30 -31.79 -18.89
N GLU A 113 19.05 -32.83 -18.53
CA GLU A 113 18.62 -33.78 -17.52
C GLU A 113 18.50 -33.12 -16.14
N GLN A 114 19.43 -32.23 -15.77
CA GLN A 114 19.30 -31.41 -14.56
C GLN A 114 18.00 -30.58 -14.53
N LEU A 115 17.63 -29.93 -15.65
CA LEU A 115 16.38 -29.16 -15.72
C LEU A 115 15.13 -30.05 -15.56
N LEU A 116 15.13 -31.23 -16.18
CA LEU A 116 14.04 -32.20 -16.00
C LEU A 116 13.94 -32.70 -14.55
N ILE A 117 15.08 -33.04 -13.93
CA ILE A 117 15.10 -33.49 -12.54
C ILE A 117 14.69 -32.36 -11.59
N ALA A 118 15.05 -31.12 -11.87
CA ALA A 118 14.62 -29.97 -11.09
C ALA A 118 13.10 -29.79 -11.15
N GLU A 119 12.48 -30.00 -12.31
CA GLU A 119 11.03 -29.98 -12.48
C GLU A 119 10.37 -31.15 -11.71
N GLU A 120 10.92 -32.36 -11.77
CA GLU A 120 10.44 -33.50 -10.96
C GLU A 120 10.55 -33.24 -9.46
N TYR A 121 11.67 -32.66 -9.01
CA TYR A 121 11.86 -32.23 -7.63
C TYR A 121 10.79 -31.20 -7.25
N LYS A 122 10.55 -30.18 -8.10
CA LYS A 122 9.52 -29.16 -7.87
C LYS A 122 8.12 -29.77 -7.78
N ASN A 123 7.79 -30.70 -8.67
CA ASN A 123 6.51 -31.39 -8.69
C ASN A 123 6.32 -32.32 -7.48
N SER A 124 7.40 -32.72 -6.81
CA SER A 124 7.33 -33.46 -5.55
C SER A 124 6.99 -32.59 -4.34
N ILE A 125 7.01 -31.26 -4.46
CA ILE A 125 6.78 -30.35 -3.33
C ILE A 125 5.31 -30.38 -2.91
N VAL A 126 5.07 -30.65 -1.63
CA VAL A 126 3.75 -30.59 -1.00
C VAL A 126 3.81 -29.83 0.33
N PRO A 127 2.71 -29.21 0.80
CA PRO A 127 2.64 -28.65 2.14
C PRO A 127 2.89 -29.70 3.22
N TYR A 128 3.55 -29.32 4.32
CA TYR A 128 3.73 -30.21 5.46
C TYR A 128 2.37 -30.67 6.02
N GLY A 129 2.25 -31.98 6.29
CA GLY A 129 0.98 -32.62 6.68
C GLY A 129 0.20 -33.25 5.51
N SER A 130 0.66 -33.07 4.27
CA SER A 130 0.13 -33.79 3.10
C SER A 130 0.54 -35.28 3.10
N ASP A 131 -0.10 -36.09 2.25
CA ASP A 131 0.33 -37.49 2.06
C ASP A 131 1.70 -37.55 1.37
N ILE A 132 2.67 -38.10 2.09
CA ILE A 132 4.06 -38.30 1.63
C ILE A 132 4.40 -39.79 1.48
N SER A 133 3.39 -40.68 1.46
CA SER A 133 3.57 -42.13 1.36
C SER A 133 4.42 -42.55 0.14
N HIS A 134 4.27 -41.84 -0.98
CA HIS A 134 4.99 -42.04 -2.23
C HIS A 134 6.44 -41.54 -2.22
N MET A 135 6.82 -40.64 -1.31
CA MET A 135 8.16 -40.05 -1.28
C MET A 135 9.19 -41.03 -0.71
N LYS A 136 10.34 -41.10 -1.39
CA LYS A 136 11.47 -41.98 -1.05
C LYS A 136 12.35 -41.38 0.05
N MET A 137 12.67 -40.09 -0.04
CA MET A 137 13.51 -39.38 0.91
C MET A 137 12.87 -38.02 1.26
N PRO A 138 11.76 -38.01 2.01
CA PRO A 138 11.10 -36.77 2.36
C PRO A 138 12.03 -35.89 3.21
N GLU A 139 12.35 -34.72 2.70
CA GLU A 139 13.03 -33.67 3.44
C GLU A 139 12.04 -32.56 3.76
N VAL A 140 12.06 -32.08 5.00
CA VAL A 140 11.24 -30.94 5.40
C VAL A 140 12.05 -29.67 5.16
N ILE A 141 11.43 -28.70 4.51
CA ILE A 141 12.05 -27.42 4.18
C ILE A 141 11.18 -26.33 4.79
N ILE A 142 11.74 -25.62 5.76
CA ILE A 142 11.18 -24.36 6.24
C ILE A 142 11.68 -23.30 5.29
N THR A 143 10.84 -22.95 4.31
CA THR A 143 11.23 -22.08 3.21
C THR A 143 11.65 -20.71 3.75
N ASN A 144 12.80 -20.19 3.30
CA ASN A 144 13.09 -18.76 3.42
C ASN A 144 12.35 -17.97 2.32
N VAL A 145 11.76 -18.68 1.36
CA VAL A 145 10.67 -18.20 0.53
C VAL A 145 9.48 -17.96 1.46
N THR A 146 9.40 -16.77 2.03
CA THR A 146 8.07 -16.18 2.21
C THR A 146 7.42 -16.24 0.83
N GLU A 147 6.19 -16.77 0.74
CA GLU A 147 5.35 -16.80 -0.47
C GLU A 147 5.92 -15.92 -1.58
N ASP A 148 6.45 -16.53 -2.65
CA ASP A 148 7.14 -15.87 -3.77
C ASP A 148 7.55 -14.42 -3.47
N LYS A 149 8.79 -14.20 -3.01
CA LYS A 149 9.35 -12.85 -3.03
C LYS A 149 9.53 -12.42 -4.48
N GLU A 150 8.45 -12.02 -5.14
CA GLU A 150 8.47 -11.18 -6.33
C GLU A 150 9.46 -10.05 -6.04
N PHE A 151 10.26 -9.61 -6.99
CA PHE A 151 11.13 -8.46 -6.74
C PHE A 151 10.56 -7.26 -7.46
N VAL A 152 10.36 -6.17 -6.73
CA VAL A 152 9.97 -4.90 -7.31
C VAL A 152 11.21 -4.05 -7.51
N THR A 153 11.37 -3.54 -8.72
CA THR A 153 12.43 -2.61 -9.08
C THR A 153 11.95 -1.21 -8.76
N LEU A 154 12.53 -0.59 -7.73
CA LEU A 154 12.20 0.77 -7.31
C LEU A 154 13.21 1.74 -7.92
N LYS A 155 12.72 2.80 -8.56
CA LYS A 155 13.55 3.87 -9.14
C LYS A 155 13.36 5.16 -8.37
N LYS A 156 14.45 5.76 -7.90
CA LYS A 156 14.46 7.10 -7.29
C LYS A 156 15.54 7.95 -7.96
N GLY A 157 15.13 8.81 -8.90
CA GLY A 157 16.09 9.50 -9.77
C GLY A 157 16.82 8.48 -10.64
N ASP A 158 18.15 8.53 -10.65
CA ASP A 158 19.00 7.59 -11.42
C ASP A 158 19.33 6.31 -10.66
N MET A 159 18.98 6.22 -9.37
CA MET A 159 19.18 5.01 -8.59
C MET A 159 18.07 4.01 -8.82
N ILE A 160 18.48 2.78 -9.15
CA ILE A 160 17.60 1.62 -9.32
C ILE A 160 17.98 0.63 -8.23
N VAL A 161 17.00 0.24 -7.42
CA VAL A 161 17.18 -0.74 -6.34
C VAL A 161 16.15 -1.84 -6.51
N LYS A 162 16.62 -3.09 -6.57
CA LYS A 162 15.79 -4.28 -6.62
C LYS A 162 15.50 -4.73 -5.19
N VAL A 163 14.24 -4.68 -4.77
CA VAL A 163 13.83 -4.96 -3.39
C VAL A 163 12.87 -6.16 -3.39
N PRO A 164 12.99 -7.10 -2.45
CA PRO A 164 12.01 -8.17 -2.29
C PRO A 164 10.60 -7.61 -2.06
N LYS A 165 9.58 -8.16 -2.73
CA LYS A 165 8.18 -7.73 -2.66
C LYS A 165 7.64 -8.01 -1.29
N ASP A 166 7.99 -9.11 -0.63
CA ASP A 166 7.63 -9.32 0.78
C ASP A 166 8.23 -8.25 1.70
N ARG A 167 9.38 -7.64 1.37
CA ARG A 167 9.95 -6.53 2.14
C ARG A 167 9.17 -5.25 1.82
N VAL A 168 8.77 -5.07 0.57
CA VAL A 168 7.85 -4.01 0.17
C VAL A 168 6.46 -4.24 0.75
N GLU A 169 5.96 -5.45 0.90
CA GLU A 169 4.69 -5.89 1.49
C GLU A 169 4.78 -6.03 3.00
N PHE A 170 5.95 -6.18 3.59
CA PHE A 170 6.20 -6.08 5.03
C PHE A 170 6.31 -4.62 5.41
N TYR A 171 6.94 -3.76 4.60
CA TYR A 171 6.88 -2.32 4.82
C TYR A 171 5.52 -1.76 4.43
N LEU A 172 4.88 -2.20 3.36
CA LEU A 172 3.52 -1.82 2.98
C LEU A 172 2.51 -2.46 3.90
N GLY A 173 2.75 -3.68 4.42
CA GLY A 173 1.90 -4.46 5.31
C GLY A 173 2.09 -4.11 6.76
N GLN A 174 3.27 -3.68 7.20
CA GLN A 174 3.40 -2.86 8.40
C GLN A 174 2.80 -1.50 8.14
N HIS A 175 2.95 -0.90 6.96
CA HIS A 175 2.24 0.36 6.64
C HIS A 175 0.73 0.14 6.48
N TYR A 176 0.23 -1.06 6.19
CA TYR A 176 -1.18 -1.47 5.95
C TYR A 176 -1.79 -2.15 7.16
N GLU A 177 -1.04 -2.75 8.08
CA GLU A 177 -1.45 -3.13 9.43
C GLU A 177 -1.32 -1.92 10.33
N ILE A 178 -0.31 -1.05 10.18
CA ILE A 178 -0.39 0.32 10.69
C ILE A 178 -1.56 1.01 9.98
N VAL A 179 -1.76 0.93 8.66
CA VAL A 179 -2.94 1.52 7.99
C VAL A 179 -4.25 0.76 8.26
N LYS A 180 -4.27 -0.45 8.86
CA LYS A 180 -5.48 -1.27 9.17
C LYS A 180 -5.76 -1.33 10.67
N GLU A 181 -4.77 -1.09 11.53
CA GLU A 181 -4.90 -0.57 12.89
C GLU A 181 -5.19 0.96 12.87
N ILE A 182 -4.86 1.68 11.78
CA ILE A 182 -5.34 3.05 11.48
C ILE A 182 -6.68 3.00 10.70
N ASN A 183 -7.03 1.92 9.98
CA ASN A 183 -8.30 1.77 9.23
C ASN A 183 -9.35 0.88 9.91
N GLU A 184 -9.04 0.19 11.01
CA GLU A 184 -9.90 0.30 12.19
C GLU A 184 -9.73 1.75 12.66
N LYS A 185 -10.29 2.68 11.88
CA LYS A 185 -10.38 4.08 12.27
C LYS A 185 -11.04 4.05 13.62
N GLU A 186 -10.29 4.40 14.66
CA GLU A 186 -10.92 5.03 15.81
C GLU A 186 -11.86 6.09 15.22
N ALA A 187 -13.15 5.92 15.49
CA ALA A 187 -14.14 6.94 15.14
C ALA A 187 -13.61 8.28 15.68
N GLY A 188 -13.29 9.24 14.80
CA GLY A 188 -12.78 10.54 15.24
C GLY A 188 -11.63 11.18 14.44
N GLU A 189 -10.87 10.47 13.59
CA GLU A 189 -9.78 11.13 12.82
C GLU A 189 -10.27 11.76 11.49
N PRO A 190 -9.91 13.05 11.21
CA PRO A 190 -10.26 13.73 9.96
C PRO A 190 -9.69 13.08 8.69
N ILE A 191 -10.48 13.06 7.61
CA ILE A 191 -9.95 12.87 6.25
C ILE A 191 -9.40 14.21 5.75
N VAL A 192 -8.20 14.21 5.17
CA VAL A 192 -7.62 15.41 4.55
C VAL A 192 -7.89 15.43 3.05
N TYR A 193 -8.59 16.47 2.60
CA TYR A 193 -8.83 16.79 1.20
C TYR A 193 -7.92 17.93 0.77
N ILE A 194 -7.31 17.78 -0.40
CA ILE A 194 -6.45 18.80 -1.02
C ILE A 194 -7.09 19.18 -2.36
N ASP A 195 -7.30 20.48 -2.59
CA ASP A 195 -7.68 20.97 -3.92
C ASP A 195 -6.53 20.82 -4.94
N MET A 196 -6.84 20.89 -6.22
CA MET A 196 -5.86 20.80 -7.29
C MET A 196 -5.41 22.18 -7.80
N ASP A 197 -6.36 23.05 -8.18
CA ASP A 197 -6.05 24.26 -8.91
C ASP A 197 -5.59 25.35 -7.92
N GLY A 198 -4.47 26.01 -8.16
CA GLY A 198 -3.94 27.00 -7.21
C GLY A 198 -3.27 26.39 -5.97
N VAL A 199 -3.49 25.10 -5.68
CA VAL A 199 -2.84 24.37 -4.57
C VAL A 199 -1.71 23.46 -5.06
N LEU A 200 -2.00 22.59 -6.03
CA LEU A 200 -1.03 21.62 -6.58
C LEU A 200 -0.60 21.98 -8.01
N ALA A 201 -1.54 22.49 -8.80
CA ALA A 201 -1.38 22.85 -10.19
C ALA A 201 -1.44 24.37 -10.36
N ASN A 202 -0.54 24.94 -11.16
CA ASN A 202 -0.41 26.38 -11.37
C ASN A 202 -1.46 26.88 -12.37
N PHE A 203 -2.72 26.85 -11.95
CA PHE A 203 -3.86 27.25 -12.77
C PHE A 203 -3.84 28.75 -13.10
N PHE A 204 -3.63 29.59 -12.08
CA PHE A 204 -3.79 31.05 -12.23
C PHE A 204 -2.78 31.67 -13.20
N GLU A 205 -1.52 31.26 -13.16
CA GLU A 205 -0.50 31.78 -14.09
C GLU A 205 -0.79 31.36 -15.54
N GLU A 206 -1.19 30.10 -15.77
CA GLU A 206 -1.52 29.60 -17.11
C GLU A 206 -2.81 30.22 -17.66
N TRP A 207 -3.77 30.48 -16.78
CA TRP A 207 -4.97 31.21 -17.16
C TRP A 207 -4.65 32.66 -17.54
N ALA A 208 -3.79 33.35 -16.79
CA ALA A 208 -3.33 34.69 -17.14
C ALA A 208 -2.62 34.71 -18.51
N LYS A 209 -1.75 33.72 -18.78
CA LYS A 209 -1.12 33.56 -20.09
C LYS A 209 -2.13 33.35 -21.21
N LEU A 210 -3.16 32.53 -20.98
CA LEU A 210 -4.24 32.30 -21.95
C LEU A 210 -5.07 33.57 -22.23
N ALA A 211 -5.20 34.45 -21.23
CA ALA A 211 -5.80 35.78 -21.36
C ALA A 211 -4.88 36.80 -22.05
N GLY A 212 -3.62 36.46 -22.33
CA GLY A 212 -2.63 37.37 -22.92
C GLY A 212 -1.95 38.29 -21.91
N ILE A 213 -2.09 38.02 -20.61
CA ILE A 213 -1.47 38.78 -19.53
C ILE A 213 0.01 38.40 -19.40
N LYS A 214 0.90 39.34 -19.74
CA LYS A 214 2.35 39.12 -19.77
C LYS A 214 3.00 39.00 -18.40
N THR A 215 2.38 39.56 -17.36
CA THR A 215 2.86 39.48 -15.97
C THR A 215 2.65 38.10 -15.36
N GLY A 216 1.80 37.26 -15.96
CA GLY A 216 1.37 35.99 -15.36
C GLY A 216 0.43 36.16 -14.17
N ASN A 217 0.09 37.39 -13.79
CA ASN A 217 -0.81 37.66 -12.68
C ASN A 217 -2.27 37.67 -13.15
N TYR A 218 -3.04 36.66 -12.74
CA TYR A 218 -4.44 36.52 -13.12
C TYR A 218 -5.33 37.70 -12.68
N LYS A 219 -4.90 38.49 -11.67
CA LYS A 219 -5.63 39.68 -11.22
C LYS A 219 -5.59 40.82 -12.24
N ASP A 220 -4.67 40.76 -13.20
CA ASP A 220 -4.59 41.73 -14.29
C ASP A 220 -5.55 41.39 -15.45
N ILE A 221 -6.26 40.25 -15.39
CA ILE A 221 -7.26 39.88 -16.40
C ILE A 221 -8.45 40.85 -16.30
N PRO A 222 -8.79 41.58 -17.37
CA PRO A 222 -9.93 42.47 -17.35
C PRO A 222 -11.23 41.72 -17.05
N PRO A 223 -12.16 42.29 -16.27
CA PRO A 223 -13.39 41.59 -15.89
C PRO A 223 -14.27 41.10 -17.07
N ALA A 224 -14.12 41.73 -18.23
CA ALA A 224 -14.79 41.35 -19.48
C ALA A 224 -14.13 40.14 -20.18
N ASP A 225 -12.86 39.87 -19.90
CA ASP A 225 -12.07 38.81 -20.55
C ASP A 225 -11.97 37.54 -19.71
N ILE A 226 -12.44 37.58 -18.45
CA ILE A 226 -12.54 36.41 -17.56
C ILE A 226 -13.30 35.29 -18.28
N ASP A 227 -14.58 35.52 -18.61
CA ASP A 227 -15.42 34.47 -19.16
C ASP A 227 -14.96 34.00 -20.54
N PRO A 228 -14.70 34.91 -21.50
CA PRO A 228 -14.17 34.52 -22.80
C PRO A 228 -12.87 33.71 -22.73
N THR A 229 -11.97 33.99 -21.78
CA THR A 229 -10.71 33.25 -21.67
C THR A 229 -10.95 31.85 -21.10
N LEU A 230 -11.88 31.71 -20.16
CA LEU A 230 -12.20 30.42 -19.56
C LEU A 230 -12.96 29.52 -20.52
N ASP A 231 -13.81 30.10 -21.36
CA ASP A 231 -14.50 29.36 -22.41
C ASP A 231 -13.51 28.78 -23.44
N LYS A 232 -12.32 29.38 -23.62
CA LYS A 232 -11.25 28.79 -24.44
C LYS A 232 -10.70 27.48 -23.89
N MET A 233 -10.91 27.17 -22.61
CA MET A 233 -10.47 25.92 -21.99
C MET A 233 -11.45 24.77 -22.24
N ILE A 234 -12.71 25.06 -22.59
CA ILE A 234 -13.77 24.07 -22.80
C ILE A 234 -13.38 23.11 -23.93
N GLY A 235 -13.50 21.81 -23.69
CA GLY A 235 -13.16 20.77 -24.67
C GLY A 235 -11.67 20.67 -25.00
N THR A 236 -10.80 21.34 -24.24
CA THR A 236 -9.34 21.28 -24.42
C THR A 236 -8.67 20.41 -23.34
N ASP A 237 -7.37 20.16 -23.51
CA ASP A 237 -6.53 19.46 -22.55
C ASP A 237 -5.84 20.41 -21.54
N PHE A 238 -6.30 21.65 -21.41
CA PHE A 238 -5.69 22.69 -20.57
C PHE A 238 -5.29 22.18 -19.17
N PHE A 239 -6.21 21.51 -18.47
CA PHE A 239 -5.96 20.96 -17.13
C PHE A 239 -4.91 19.85 -17.11
N ALA A 240 -4.78 19.06 -18.18
CA ALA A 240 -3.77 18.02 -18.31
C ALA A 240 -2.36 18.59 -18.52
N GLN A 241 -2.24 19.83 -18.99
CA GLN A 241 -0.96 20.47 -19.28
C GLN A 241 -0.45 21.38 -18.15
N LEU A 242 -1.27 21.66 -17.13
CA LEU A 242 -0.90 22.58 -16.05
C LEU A 242 0.49 22.26 -15.46
N PRO A 243 1.35 23.27 -15.24
CA PRO A 243 2.56 23.10 -14.47
C PRO A 243 2.22 22.71 -13.03
N LYS A 244 3.02 21.82 -12.43
CA LYS A 244 2.92 21.49 -11.01
C LYS A 244 3.70 22.51 -10.19
N PHE A 245 3.15 22.97 -9.07
CA PHE A 245 3.90 23.81 -8.14
C PHE A 245 5.11 23.07 -7.55
N PRO A 246 6.26 23.72 -7.38
CA PRO A 246 7.43 23.12 -6.73
C PRO A 246 7.15 22.66 -5.28
N THR A 247 6.19 23.29 -4.61
CA THR A 247 5.76 22.98 -3.23
C THR A 247 4.82 21.78 -3.14
N ALA A 248 4.19 21.35 -4.23
CA ALA A 248 3.14 20.33 -4.23
C ALA A 248 3.59 19.00 -3.58
N ASP A 249 4.78 18.50 -3.93
CA ASP A 249 5.30 17.24 -3.35
C ASP A 249 5.56 17.39 -1.84
N LYS A 250 6.00 18.58 -1.38
CA LYS A 250 6.25 18.86 0.05
C LYS A 250 4.94 19.00 0.84
N LEU A 251 3.93 19.65 0.25
CA LEU A 251 2.59 19.76 0.82
C LEU A 251 1.99 18.38 1.05
N ILE A 252 2.00 17.53 0.01
CA ILE A 252 1.46 16.16 0.09
C ILE A 252 2.21 15.35 1.15
N GLN A 253 3.54 15.40 1.16
CA GLN A 253 4.33 14.68 2.17
C GLN A 253 4.02 15.17 3.59
N MET A 254 3.84 16.48 3.77
CA MET A 254 3.45 17.04 5.06
C MET A 254 2.11 16.49 5.53
N VAL A 255 1.08 16.53 4.67
CA VAL A 255 -0.25 15.98 5.01
C VAL A 255 -0.17 14.50 5.38
N ILE A 256 0.58 13.70 4.63
CA ILE A 256 0.79 12.27 4.92
C ILE A 256 1.49 12.08 6.27
N ASN A 257 2.47 12.91 6.61
CA ASN A 257 3.15 12.80 7.89
C ASN A 257 2.22 13.09 9.08
N PHE A 258 1.23 13.98 8.92
CA PHE A 258 0.28 14.30 9.98
C PHE A 258 -0.90 13.33 10.05
N PHE A 259 -1.48 12.94 8.91
CA PHE A 259 -2.78 12.26 8.84
C PHE A 259 -2.74 10.95 8.03
N GLY A 260 -1.54 10.47 7.67
CA GLY A 260 -1.31 9.16 7.03
C GLY A 260 -1.69 9.09 5.54
N SER A 261 -2.73 9.80 5.11
CA SER A 261 -3.18 9.81 3.72
C SER A 261 -3.88 11.10 3.34
N TYR A 262 -4.17 11.27 2.05
CA TYR A 262 -4.94 12.39 1.54
C TYR A 262 -5.83 11.95 0.37
N LYS A 263 -6.88 12.73 0.14
CA LYS A 263 -7.75 12.64 -1.04
C LYS A 263 -7.66 13.93 -1.84
N ILE A 264 -7.89 13.84 -3.15
CA ILE A 264 -8.11 15.04 -3.97
C ILE A 264 -9.60 15.38 -3.92
N LEU A 265 -9.90 16.67 -3.72
CA LEU A 265 -11.24 17.22 -3.84
C LEU A 265 -11.20 18.50 -4.66
N SER A 266 -11.50 18.39 -5.95
CA SER A 266 -11.44 19.52 -6.89
C SER A 266 -12.75 19.70 -7.65
N SER A 267 -12.99 20.91 -8.14
CA SER A 267 -14.18 21.23 -8.92
C SER A 267 -13.92 21.05 -10.42
N PRO A 268 -14.88 20.52 -11.19
CA PRO A 268 -14.78 20.49 -12.64
C PRO A 268 -14.99 21.88 -13.26
N LEU A 269 -14.41 22.15 -14.43
CA LEU A 269 -14.65 23.41 -15.16
C LEU A 269 -16.10 23.50 -15.62
N ARG A 270 -16.72 24.68 -15.46
CA ARG A 270 -18.06 24.98 -15.98
C ARG A 270 -18.24 24.58 -17.42
N ASN A 271 -19.45 24.17 -17.76
CA ASN A 271 -19.82 23.83 -19.14
C ASN A 271 -18.92 22.75 -19.79
N ASP A 272 -18.04 22.10 -19.01
CA ASP A 272 -17.03 21.16 -19.48
C ASP A 272 -16.76 20.07 -18.42
N HIS A 273 -17.79 19.70 -17.66
CA HIS A 273 -17.59 18.90 -16.45
C HIS A 273 -16.92 17.54 -16.72
N ALA A 274 -17.35 16.84 -17.77
CA ALA A 274 -16.82 15.53 -18.10
C ALA A 274 -15.37 15.61 -18.61
N ASN A 275 -15.08 16.53 -19.53
CA ASN A 275 -13.76 16.68 -20.14
C ASN A 275 -12.72 17.19 -19.13
N SER A 276 -13.01 18.28 -18.42
CA SER A 276 -12.12 18.82 -17.39
C SER A 276 -11.86 17.82 -16.27
N LYS A 277 -12.86 17.04 -15.85
CA LYS A 277 -12.70 15.93 -14.90
C LYS A 277 -11.70 14.89 -15.41
N MET A 278 -11.84 14.44 -16.65
CA MET A 278 -10.93 13.45 -17.25
C MET A 278 -9.49 13.98 -17.30
N HIS A 279 -9.29 15.22 -17.73
CA HIS A 279 -7.96 15.83 -17.80
C HIS A 279 -7.33 16.08 -16.43
N LYS A 280 -8.12 16.42 -15.41
CA LYS A 280 -7.65 16.53 -14.02
C LYS A 280 -7.21 15.16 -13.48
N ILE A 281 -7.99 14.10 -13.70
CA ILE A 281 -7.64 12.74 -13.28
C ILE A 281 -6.33 12.29 -13.97
N ASP A 282 -6.21 12.53 -15.28
CA ASP A 282 -4.98 12.25 -16.03
C ASP A 282 -3.77 13.05 -15.50
N TRP A 283 -3.94 14.35 -15.23
CA TRP A 283 -2.90 15.19 -14.63
C TRP A 283 -2.41 14.61 -13.29
N ILE A 284 -3.34 14.26 -12.39
CA ILE A 284 -3.03 13.66 -11.09
C ILE A 284 -2.28 12.33 -11.27
N GLY A 285 -2.73 11.52 -12.25
CA GLY A 285 -2.11 10.27 -12.65
C GLY A 285 -0.66 10.43 -13.14
N ARG A 286 -0.33 11.50 -13.84
CA ARG A 286 1.02 11.71 -14.40
C ARG A 286 1.95 12.54 -13.52
N LYS A 287 1.43 13.55 -12.81
CA LYS A 287 2.25 14.61 -12.19
C LYS A 287 2.53 14.41 -10.71
N LEU A 288 1.65 13.71 -9.99
CA LEU A 288 1.84 13.42 -8.56
C LEU A 288 2.66 12.14 -8.36
N LYS A 289 3.72 12.22 -7.55
CA LYS A 289 4.56 11.05 -7.24
C LYS A 289 3.88 10.15 -6.21
N ILE A 290 3.36 10.74 -5.14
CA ILE A 290 2.60 10.04 -4.12
C ILE A 290 1.13 10.15 -4.49
N LYS A 291 0.45 9.02 -4.68
CA LYS A 291 -0.94 8.99 -5.15
C LYS A 291 -1.92 9.26 -4.01
N PRO A 292 -3.02 10.00 -4.27
CA PRO A 292 -4.09 10.12 -3.30
C PRO A 292 -4.79 8.77 -3.14
N THR A 293 -5.44 8.55 -2.00
CA THR A 293 -6.27 7.35 -1.78
C THR A 293 -7.57 7.39 -2.58
N ASP A 294 -7.99 8.59 -3.01
CA ASP A 294 -9.21 8.81 -3.78
C ASP A 294 -9.14 10.15 -4.54
N ILE A 295 -9.86 10.25 -5.67
CA ILE A 295 -9.95 11.46 -6.49
C ILE A 295 -11.42 11.80 -6.70
N ILE A 296 -11.86 12.88 -6.06
CA ILE A 296 -13.25 13.34 -6.13
C ILE A 296 -13.27 14.65 -6.90
N ILE A 297 -13.92 14.61 -8.07
CA ILE A 297 -14.18 15.80 -8.88
C ILE A 297 -15.68 16.11 -8.83
N VAL A 298 -16.05 17.18 -8.10
CA VAL A 298 -17.43 17.52 -7.76
C VAL A 298 -17.61 19.03 -7.62
N GLY A 299 -18.79 19.56 -7.98
CA GLY A 299 -19.07 20.99 -7.89
C GLY A 299 -19.32 21.49 -6.46
N ASP A 300 -19.98 20.67 -5.62
CA ASP A 300 -20.19 20.95 -4.21
C ASP A 300 -19.24 20.11 -3.34
N LYS A 301 -18.27 20.77 -2.71
CA LYS A 301 -17.33 20.14 -1.79
C LYS A 301 -17.96 19.90 -0.42
N THR A 302 -18.97 20.67 -0.02
CA THR A 302 -19.45 20.70 1.38
C THR A 302 -20.04 19.39 1.88
N SER A 303 -20.53 18.53 0.98
CA SER A 303 -20.98 17.17 1.32
C SER A 303 -19.88 16.28 1.92
N TYR A 304 -18.61 16.66 1.78
CA TYR A 304 -17.45 15.94 2.31
C TYR A 304 -16.90 16.59 3.59
N ALA A 305 -17.51 17.66 4.10
CA ALA A 305 -17.01 18.41 5.26
C ALA A 305 -17.00 17.57 6.55
N LYS A 306 -17.87 16.56 6.64
CA LYS A 306 -17.93 15.62 7.77
C LYS A 306 -18.06 14.18 7.28
N GLN A 307 -17.61 13.27 8.12
CA GLN A 307 -17.87 11.83 7.97
C GLN A 307 -19.28 11.49 8.50
N ALA A 308 -19.74 10.27 8.23
CA ALA A 308 -21.07 9.81 8.64
C ALA A 308 -21.26 9.80 10.17
N ASP A 309 -20.17 9.63 10.93
CA ASP A 309 -20.13 9.70 12.40
C ASP A 309 -20.10 11.14 12.95
N GLY A 310 -20.07 12.15 12.08
CA GLY A 310 -19.98 13.56 12.44
C GLY A 310 -18.55 14.10 12.58
N THR A 311 -17.52 13.26 12.43
CA THR A 311 -16.12 13.68 12.49
C THR A 311 -15.82 14.72 11.40
N PRO A 312 -15.24 15.88 11.74
CA PRO A 312 -14.93 16.92 10.78
C PRO A 312 -13.74 16.52 9.90
N ASN A 313 -13.80 16.82 8.60
CA ASN A 313 -12.72 16.59 7.65
C ASN A 313 -11.95 17.87 7.38
N ILE A 314 -10.69 17.76 6.95
CA ILE A 314 -9.83 18.90 6.63
C ILE A 314 -9.91 19.18 5.13
N LEU A 315 -10.04 20.46 4.74
CA LEU A 315 -9.89 20.93 3.37
C LEU A 315 -8.76 21.95 3.28
N ILE A 316 -7.82 21.72 2.37
CA ILE A 316 -6.78 22.66 1.95
C ILE A 316 -7.15 23.17 0.56
N ASP A 317 -7.52 24.44 0.45
CA ASP A 317 -8.12 25.04 -0.75
C ASP A 317 -7.62 26.48 -0.90
N ASP A 318 -7.43 26.93 -2.14
CA ASP A 318 -6.97 28.28 -2.44
C ASP A 318 -8.04 29.35 -2.16
N LEU A 319 -9.31 28.97 -2.23
CA LEU A 319 -10.43 29.90 -2.16
C LEU A 319 -11.00 30.03 -0.74
N GLY A 320 -10.90 31.24 -0.19
CA GLY A 320 -11.39 31.58 1.16
C GLY A 320 -12.86 31.22 1.34
N LYS A 321 -13.70 31.50 0.35
CA LYS A 321 -15.11 31.10 0.37
C LYS A 321 -15.36 29.58 0.45
N ASN A 322 -14.57 28.75 -0.23
CA ASN A 322 -14.69 27.29 -0.11
C ASN A 322 -14.39 26.86 1.31
N ILE A 323 -13.35 27.45 1.90
CA ILE A 323 -12.99 27.24 3.31
C ILE A 323 -14.12 27.69 4.26
N GLN A 324 -14.71 28.86 4.06
CA GLN A 324 -15.85 29.34 4.87
C GLN A 324 -17.05 28.40 4.78
N ARG A 325 -17.42 27.96 3.57
CA ARG A 325 -18.54 27.03 3.34
C ARG A 325 -18.26 25.66 3.95
N TRP A 326 -17.04 25.18 3.83
CA TRP A 326 -16.58 23.94 4.42
C TRP A 326 -16.66 23.98 5.95
N GLN A 327 -16.13 25.05 6.56
CA GLN A 327 -16.21 25.28 8.01
C GLN A 327 -17.66 25.44 8.50
N SER A 328 -18.49 26.17 7.76
CA SER A 328 -19.93 26.30 8.06
C SER A 328 -20.68 24.98 7.99
N SER A 329 -20.18 24.02 7.21
CA SER A 329 -20.71 22.65 7.10
C SER A 329 -20.15 21.71 8.18
N GLY A 330 -19.35 22.25 9.10
CA GLY A 330 -18.76 21.54 10.23
C GLY A 330 -17.42 20.87 9.90
N GLY A 331 -16.74 21.27 8.82
CA GLY A 331 -15.39 20.81 8.51
C GLY A 331 -14.30 21.73 9.06
N LEU A 332 -13.05 21.29 8.94
CA LEU A 332 -11.83 22.06 9.26
C LEU A 332 -11.22 22.57 7.95
N GLY A 333 -10.85 23.85 7.86
CA GLY A 333 -10.39 24.43 6.59
C GLY A 333 -9.11 25.24 6.75
N ILE A 334 -8.23 25.13 5.76
CA ILE A 334 -6.97 25.89 5.65
C ILE A 334 -6.97 26.58 4.29
N LYS A 335 -7.01 27.91 4.26
CA LYS A 335 -6.85 28.65 3.01
C LYS A 335 -5.38 28.64 2.60
N TYR A 336 -5.06 28.08 1.44
CA TYR A 336 -3.69 28.00 0.94
C TYR A 336 -3.65 28.10 -0.59
N GLN A 337 -3.01 29.15 -1.11
CA GLN A 337 -2.69 29.29 -2.53
C GLN A 337 -1.16 29.24 -2.71
N ALA A 338 -0.65 28.34 -3.54
CA ALA A 338 0.76 27.96 -3.52
C ALA A 338 1.74 29.04 -3.99
N ASP A 339 1.29 29.99 -4.80
CA ASP A 339 2.05 31.16 -5.27
C ASP A 339 1.90 32.39 -4.36
N GLU A 340 1.00 32.38 -3.38
CA GLU A 340 0.78 33.49 -2.43
C GLU A 340 1.14 33.14 -0.98
N ASP A 341 0.87 31.91 -0.55
CA ASP A 341 1.00 31.45 0.84
C ASP A 341 2.23 30.54 1.03
N SER A 342 2.85 30.60 2.21
CA SER A 342 3.92 29.66 2.58
C SER A 342 3.35 28.34 3.10
N LEU A 343 4.12 27.25 2.93
CA LEU A 343 3.76 25.94 3.50
C LEU A 343 3.70 25.94 5.03
N SER A 344 4.34 26.91 5.71
CA SER A 344 4.27 27.01 7.17
C SER A 344 2.85 27.33 7.65
N LYS A 345 2.03 28.01 6.84
CA LYS A 345 0.61 28.23 7.14
C LYS A 345 -0.15 26.92 7.20
N VAL A 346 0.06 26.04 6.22
CA VAL A 346 -0.55 24.71 6.20
C VAL A 346 -0.06 23.89 7.39
N GLN A 347 1.25 23.90 7.64
CA GLN A 347 1.82 23.18 8.77
C GLN A 347 1.17 23.60 10.10
N GLN A 348 1.05 24.90 10.36
CA GLN A 348 0.40 25.42 11.57
C GLN A 348 -1.07 25.00 11.66
N GLY A 349 -1.82 25.07 10.56
CA GLY A 349 -3.20 24.59 10.52
C GLY A 349 -3.34 23.11 10.88
N LEU A 350 -2.49 22.25 10.28
CA LEU A 350 -2.47 20.82 10.57
C LEU A 350 -2.08 20.51 12.03
N GLU A 351 -1.09 21.22 12.57
CA GLU A 351 -0.67 21.12 13.98
C GLU A 351 -1.79 21.52 14.95
N ASN A 352 -2.53 22.60 14.64
CA ASN A 352 -3.66 23.04 15.45
C ASN A 352 -4.77 21.99 15.46
N PHE A 353 -5.11 21.43 14.29
CA PHE A 353 -6.14 20.41 14.19
C PHE A 353 -5.76 19.11 14.91
N LYS A 354 -4.49 18.68 14.85
CA LYS A 354 -4.02 17.52 15.62
C LYS A 354 -4.06 17.74 17.13
N ARG A 355 -3.94 18.99 17.60
CA ARG A 355 -4.06 19.35 19.01
C ARG A 355 -5.51 19.53 19.49
N GLY A 356 -6.49 19.43 18.61
CA GLY A 356 -7.90 19.70 18.93
C GLY A 356 -8.20 21.20 19.12
N GLU A 357 -7.29 22.08 18.72
CA GLU A 357 -7.46 23.53 18.78
C GLU A 357 -8.22 23.99 17.53
N LEU A 358 -9.50 24.34 17.68
CA LEU A 358 -10.29 24.97 16.61
C LEU A 358 -9.82 26.41 16.41
N ALA A 359 -8.83 26.61 15.55
CA ALA A 359 -8.46 27.94 15.11
C ALA A 359 -9.49 28.45 14.09
N GLN A 360 -10.26 29.47 14.46
CA GLN A 360 -10.96 30.32 13.50
C GLN A 360 -9.90 31.24 12.85
N GLU A 361 -9.58 31.02 11.58
CA GLU A 361 -8.81 32.00 10.81
C GLU A 361 -9.72 33.18 10.47
N ASP A 362 -9.32 34.41 10.81
CA ASP A 362 -9.94 35.64 10.33
C ASP A 362 -9.58 35.81 8.84
N ILE A 363 -10.50 35.40 7.97
CA ILE A 363 -10.34 35.52 6.51
C ILE A 363 -10.69 36.97 6.13
N ASN A 364 -9.71 37.76 5.66
CA ASN A 364 -9.92 39.14 5.23
C ASN A 364 -10.96 39.22 4.08
N GLU A 365 -12.17 39.74 4.39
CA GLU A 365 -13.35 39.80 3.50
C GLU A 365 -13.15 40.58 2.18
N ALA A 366 -12.17 41.49 2.11
CA ALA A 366 -12.01 42.39 0.96
C ALA A 366 -11.43 41.69 -0.30
N ASP A 367 -10.43 40.81 -0.13
CA ASP A 367 -9.77 40.09 -1.23
C ASP A 367 -10.61 38.88 -1.71
N ASP A 368 -11.50 38.36 -0.85
CA ASP A 368 -12.39 37.23 -1.14
C ASP A 368 -13.56 37.63 -2.05
N LYS A 369 -14.06 38.88 -2.00
CA LYS A 369 -15.15 39.36 -2.88
C LYS A 369 -14.76 39.45 -4.36
N GLU A 370 -13.52 39.87 -4.64
CA GLU A 370 -13.01 39.92 -6.01
C GLU A 370 -12.78 38.51 -6.57
N ARG A 371 -12.17 37.62 -5.77
CA ARG A 371 -11.99 36.19 -6.12
C ARG A 371 -13.32 35.44 -6.24
N GLU A 372 -14.30 35.73 -5.40
CA GLU A 372 -15.66 35.19 -5.42
C GLU A 372 -16.37 35.53 -6.73
N THR A 373 -16.26 36.78 -7.19
CA THR A 373 -16.85 37.23 -8.47
C THR A 373 -16.20 36.52 -9.65
N LEU A 374 -14.87 36.32 -9.59
CA LEU A 374 -14.08 35.60 -10.58
C LEU A 374 -14.44 34.10 -10.64
N PHE A 375 -14.68 33.49 -9.48
CA PHE A 375 -15.04 32.09 -9.31
C PHE A 375 -16.46 31.79 -9.82
N TYR A 376 -17.46 32.60 -9.48
CA TYR A 376 -18.82 32.39 -10.00
C TYR A 376 -18.90 32.50 -11.52
N LYS A 377 -18.15 33.45 -12.07
CA LYS A 377 -17.84 33.50 -13.48
C LYS A 377 -17.24 32.15 -13.88
N LEU A 378 -16.07 31.76 -13.36
CA LEU A 378 -15.33 30.51 -13.64
C LEU A 378 -16.12 29.20 -13.58
N PHE A 379 -17.16 29.12 -12.75
CA PHE A 379 -18.02 27.95 -12.61
C PHE A 379 -19.39 28.08 -13.29
N GLY A 380 -19.64 29.15 -14.04
CA GLY A 380 -20.77 29.27 -14.98
C GLY A 380 -22.13 29.37 -14.29
N MET A 381 -22.14 29.80 -13.04
CA MET A 381 -23.32 29.90 -12.20
C MET A 381 -23.37 31.30 -11.60
N SER A 382 -24.48 31.99 -11.76
CA SER A 382 -24.78 33.12 -10.88
C SER A 382 -24.81 32.62 -9.43
N LYS A 383 -24.48 33.49 -8.48
CA LYS A 383 -24.59 33.19 -7.03
C LYS A 383 -25.94 32.55 -6.68
N LYS A 384 -27.01 33.00 -7.33
CA LYS A 384 -28.36 32.47 -7.18
C LYS A 384 -28.49 31.02 -7.68
N GLU A 385 -27.97 30.71 -8.87
CA GLU A 385 -28.02 29.36 -9.45
C GLU A 385 -27.23 28.35 -8.60
N TYR A 386 -26.09 28.76 -8.05
CA TYR A 386 -25.33 27.90 -7.13
C TYR A 386 -26.12 27.62 -5.85
N ASP A 387 -26.63 28.65 -5.20
CA ASP A 387 -27.41 28.49 -3.97
C ASP A 387 -28.70 27.67 -4.19
N ASP A 388 -29.31 27.78 -5.37
CA ASP A 388 -30.48 27.01 -5.76
C ASP A 388 -30.15 25.54 -6.08
N GLU A 389 -29.00 25.25 -6.68
CA GLU A 389 -28.52 23.88 -6.94
C GLU A 389 -28.17 23.14 -5.65
N ILE A 390 -27.50 23.82 -4.70
CA ILE A 390 -27.23 23.27 -3.36
C ILE A 390 -28.54 22.92 -2.63
N ARG A 391 -29.55 23.81 -2.71
CA ARG A 391 -30.88 23.54 -2.15
C ARG A 391 -31.58 22.37 -2.83
N ARG A 392 -31.40 22.20 -4.14
CA ARG A 392 -31.96 21.08 -4.91
C ARG A 392 -31.31 19.76 -4.51
N GLN A 393 -29.99 19.71 -4.42
CA GLN A 393 -29.24 18.52 -4.00
C GLN A 393 -29.55 18.13 -2.54
N ALA A 394 -29.66 19.10 -1.62
CA ALA A 394 -30.07 18.86 -0.25
C ALA A 394 -31.50 18.29 -0.14
N LYS A 395 -32.42 18.73 -1.01
CA LYS A 395 -33.79 18.16 -1.09
C LYS A 395 -33.80 16.75 -1.69
N GLU A 396 -32.98 16.49 -2.71
CA GLU A 396 -32.84 15.16 -3.30
C GLU A 396 -32.21 14.16 -2.33
N GLN A 397 -31.23 14.60 -1.53
CA GLN A 397 -30.61 13.79 -0.49
C GLN A 397 -31.61 13.46 0.64
N ARG A 398 -32.36 14.45 1.15
CA ARG A 398 -33.43 14.21 2.14
C ARG A 398 -34.48 13.23 1.64
N ARG A 399 -34.89 13.37 0.38
CA ARG A 399 -35.82 12.41 -0.25
C ARG A 399 -35.25 11.00 -0.31
N ARG A 400 -33.95 10.83 -0.64
CA ARG A 400 -33.29 9.51 -0.65
C ARG A 400 -33.18 8.89 0.74
N ASP A 401 -33.05 9.72 1.77
CA ASP A 401 -32.97 9.26 3.16
C ASP A 401 -34.37 8.89 3.71
N GLU A 402 -35.43 9.57 3.24
CA GLU A 402 -36.84 9.24 3.56
C GLU A 402 -37.34 7.95 2.88
N THR A 403 -36.84 7.58 1.69
CA THR A 403 -37.21 6.31 1.03
C THR A 403 -36.49 5.07 1.57
N LYS A 404 -35.60 5.23 2.56
CA LYS A 404 -34.86 4.14 3.23
C LYS A 404 -35.45 3.74 4.59
N HIS A 405 -36.68 4.13 4.90
CA HIS A 405 -37.45 3.66 6.06
C HIS A 405 -38.73 2.94 5.63
#